data_AF-A0A9D8FBL4-F1
#
_entry.id   AF-A0A9D8FBL4-F1
#
_cell.length_a   1.000
_cell.length_b   1.000
_cell.length_c   1.000
_cell.angle_alpha   90.00
_cell.angle_beta   90.00
_cell.angle_gamma   90.00
#
_symmetry.space_group_name_H-M   'P 1'
#
loop_
_entity.id
_entity.type
_entity.pdbx_description
1 polymer ?
#
loop_
_entity_poly.entity_id
_entity_poly.type
_entity_poly.pdbx_seq_one_letter_code
_entity_poly.pdbx_strand_id
1 'polypeptide(L)' 'MSAQPNARPKVPEGKSRFLTTRQKEATETGYVGYDTIWESFQKEEEYVTPKRP' A
#
# COMPACT_ATOMS: atom_id res chain seq x y z
N MET A 1 31.78 -15.47 -12.91
CA MET A 1 30.59 -15.17 -12.08
C MET A 1 30.16 -13.75 -12.40
N SER A 2 29.16 -13.58 -13.28
CA SER A 2 28.61 -12.27 -13.60
C SER A 2 27.98 -11.69 -12.34
N ALA A 3 28.49 -10.57 -11.84
CA ALA A 3 27.90 -9.87 -10.72
C ALA A 3 26.47 -9.46 -11.11
N GLN A 4 25.45 -10.15 -10.56
CA GLN A 4 24.07 -9.71 -10.71
C GLN A 4 23.97 -8.30 -10.09
N PRO A 5 23.38 -7.32 -10.79
CA PRO A 5 23.19 -6.01 -10.22
C PRO A 5 22.35 -6.16 -8.94
N ASN A 6 22.87 -5.65 -7.81
CA ASN A 6 22.21 -5.69 -6.50
C ASN A 6 20.94 -4.81 -6.45
N ALA A 7 20.59 -4.13 -7.54
CA ALA A 7 19.42 -3.29 -7.64
C ALA A 7 18.23 -4.09 -8.18
N ARG A 8 17.19 -4.26 -7.36
CA ARG A 8 15.92 -4.82 -7.82
C ARG A 8 15.22 -3.82 -8.75
N PRO A 9 14.64 -4.25 -9.88
CA PRO A 9 13.93 -3.35 -10.78
C PRO A 9 12.73 -2.71 -10.07
N LYS A 10 12.43 -1.46 -10.43
CA LYS A 10 11.25 -0.75 -9.95
C LYS A 10 10.01 -1.28 -10.66
N VAL A 11 9.19 -2.00 -9.94
CA VAL A 11 7.89 -2.51 -10.37
C VAL A 11 6.88 -1.36 -10.32
N PRO A 12 6.06 -1.18 -11.36
CA PRO A 12 4.99 -0.18 -11.35
C PRO A 12 3.96 -0.48 -10.25
N GLU A 13 3.27 0.58 -9.77
CA GLU A 13 2.24 0.44 -8.73
C GLU A 13 1.09 -0.45 -9.22
N GLY A 14 0.68 -1.41 -8.39
CA GLY A 14 -0.50 -2.23 -8.65
C GLY A 14 -1.75 -1.49 -8.20
N LYS A 15 -2.68 -1.21 -9.12
CA LYS A 15 -3.96 -0.58 -8.79
C LYS A 15 -5.10 -1.58 -8.92
N SER A 16 -5.89 -1.69 -7.87
CA SER A 16 -7.17 -2.40 -7.86
C SER A 16 -8.22 -1.51 -7.21
N ARG A 17 -9.50 -1.92 -7.30
CA ARG A 17 -10.66 -1.06 -7.05
C ARG A 17 -10.68 -0.37 -5.67
N PHE A 18 -10.05 -0.95 -4.65
CA PHE A 18 -10.03 -0.44 -3.28
C PHE A 18 -8.65 -0.56 -2.61
N LEU A 19 -7.63 -0.89 -3.40
CA LEU A 19 -6.31 -1.16 -2.89
C LEU A 19 -5.26 -0.75 -3.92
N THR A 20 -4.24 -0.06 -3.43
CA THR A 20 -3.05 0.30 -4.20
C THR A 20 -1.86 -0.37 -3.55
N THR A 21 -1.10 -1.14 -4.32
CA THR A 21 0.15 -1.75 -3.87
C THR A 21 1.35 -0.99 -4.41
N ARG A 22 2.26 -0.58 -3.52
CA ARG A 22 3.48 0.18 -3.87
C ARG A 22 4.72 -0.57 -3.42
N GLN A 23 5.74 -0.59 -4.25
CA GLN A 23 7.03 -1.17 -3.90
C GLN A 23 7.81 -0.21 -2.98
N LYS A 24 8.28 -0.70 -1.83
CA LYS A 24 9.10 0.07 -0.88
C LYS A 24 10.51 0.27 -1.43
N GLU A 25 11.20 1.23 -0.83
CA GLU A 25 12.65 1.36 -1.01
C GLU A 25 13.37 0.10 -0.49
N ALA A 26 14.50 -0.22 -1.13
CA ALA A 26 15.31 -1.35 -0.72
C ALA A 26 16.01 -1.04 0.62
N THR A 27 15.98 -1.99 1.55
CA THR A 27 16.76 -1.90 2.79
C THR A 27 18.26 -2.08 2.50
N GLU A 28 19.11 -1.81 3.49
CA GLU A 28 20.58 -1.99 3.42
C GLU A 28 21.00 -3.43 3.04
N THR A 29 20.13 -4.40 3.33
CA THR A 29 20.31 -5.83 2.98
C THR A 29 19.72 -6.21 1.61
N GLY A 30 19.18 -5.24 0.86
CA GLY A 30 18.57 -5.45 -0.46
C GLY A 30 17.18 -6.10 -0.42
N TYR A 31 16.51 -6.11 0.73
CA TYR A 31 15.11 -6.52 0.83
C TYR A 31 14.21 -5.40 0.32
N VAL A 32 13.26 -5.75 -0.54
CA VAL A 32 12.25 -4.82 -1.05
C VAL A 32 10.88 -5.32 -0.64
N GLY A 33 10.23 -4.57 0.26
CA GLY A 33 8.87 -4.84 0.70
C GLY A 33 7.82 -4.19 -0.21
N TYR A 34 6.56 -4.45 0.09
CA TYR A 34 5.43 -3.78 -0.54
C TYR A 34 4.53 -3.18 0.53
N ASP A 35 3.98 -2.00 0.26
CA ASP A 35 2.88 -1.41 1.01
C ASP A 35 1.56 -1.73 0.31
N THR A 36 0.55 -2.03 1.12
CA THR A 36 -0.84 -2.14 0.68
C THR A 36 -1.63 -1.00 1.30
N ILE A 37 -2.05 -0.06 0.46
CA ILE A 37 -2.84 1.11 0.84
C ILE A 37 -4.30 0.78 0.51
N TRP A 38 -5.16 0.76 1.53
CA TRP A 38 -6.60 0.54 1.37
C TRP A 38 -7.32 1.88 1.23
N GLU A 39 -8.20 1.96 0.24
CA GLU A 39 -9.06 3.11 0.03
C GLU A 39 -10.38 2.87 0.78
N SER A 40 -10.84 3.88 1.54
CA SER A 40 -12.13 3.81 2.21
C SER A 40 -13.24 3.74 1.15
N PHE A 41 -14.10 2.73 1.26
CA PHE A 41 -15.19 2.51 0.31
C PHE A 41 -16.57 2.80 0.92
N GLN A 42 -16.65 2.93 2.24
CA GLN A 42 -17.89 3.23 2.94
C GLN A 42 -17.97 4.73 3.23
N LYS A 43 -19.19 5.26 3.18
CA LYS A 43 -19.46 6.60 3.68
C LYS A 43 -19.30 6.58 5.20
N GLU A 44 -18.38 7.37 5.72
CA GLU A 44 -18.31 7.66 7.15
C GLU A 44 -19.36 8.73 7.48
N GLU A 45 -20.18 8.46 8.49
CA GLU A 45 -21.16 9.39 9.03
C GLU A 45 -20.98 9.41 10.54
N GLU A 46 -21.01 10.60 11.13
CA GLU A 46 -20.86 10.76 12.57
C GLU A 46 -22.04 10.11 13.29
N TYR A 47 -21.76 9.38 14.37
CA TYR A 47 -22.80 8.81 15.20
C TYR A 47 -23.60 9.91 15.90
N VAL A 48 -24.89 10.01 15.60
CA VAL A 48 -25.79 10.97 16.26
C VAL A 48 -26.65 10.25 17.28
N THR A 49 -26.57 10.68 18.55
CA THR A 49 -27.45 10.18 19.60
C THR A 49 -28.91 10.49 19.24
N PRO A 50 -29.80 9.48 19.17
CA PRO A 50 -31.19 9.72 18.81
C PRO A 50 -31.86 10.65 19.83
N LYS A 51 -32.77 11.52 19.34
CA LYS A 51 -33.57 12.38 20.23
C LYS A 51 -34.34 11.48 21.20
N ARG A 52 -34.28 11.83 22.49
CA ARG A 52 -35.06 11.12 23.53
C ARG A 52 -36.56 11.23 23.20
N PRO A 53 -37.35 10.18 23.51
CA PRO A 53 -38.79 10.19 23.31
C PRO A 53 -39.47 11.32 24.10
#